data_AF-A0A7X5QG13-F1
#
_entry.id   AF-A0A7X5QG13-F1
#
_cell.length_a   1.000
_cell.length_b   1.000
_cell.length_c   1.000
_cell.angle_alpha   90.00
_cell.angle_beta   90.00
_cell.angle_gamma   90.00
#
_symmetry.space_group_name_H-M   'P 1'
#
loop_
_entity.id
_entity.type
_entity.pdbx_description
1 polymer ?
#
loop_
_entity_poly.entity_id
_entity_poly.type
_entity_poly.pdbx_seq_one_letter_code
_entity_poly.pdbx_strand_id
1 'polypeptide(L)' 'MGNAVKMGDIGTAHDDCEATPVISGSTSVKADGIPLARQGDSLTPHSPQSMTVPILWVSVPPRLWA' A
#
# COMPACT_ATOMS: atom_id res chain seq x y z
N MET A 1 -2.93 24.55 -8.68
CA MET A 1 -1.55 24.34 -8.18
C MET A 1 -1.55 23.07 -7.36
N GLY A 2 -0.61 22.14 -7.57
CA GLY A 2 -0.45 20.98 -6.69
C GLY A 2 0.38 21.35 -5.45
N ASN A 3 0.08 20.72 -4.31
CA ASN A 3 0.91 20.83 -3.11
C ASN A 3 2.18 19.98 -3.26
N ALA A 4 3.24 20.36 -2.56
CA ALA A 4 4.44 19.53 -2.46
C ALA A 4 4.16 18.30 -1.59
N VAL A 5 4.72 17.15 -1.99
CA VAL A 5 4.61 15.88 -1.24
C VAL A 5 5.67 15.82 -0.15
N LYS A 6 5.27 15.39 1.03
CA LYS A 6 6.08 15.28 2.25
C LYS A 6 6.04 13.87 2.80
N MET A 7 7.01 13.51 3.63
CA MET A 7 6.98 12.25 4.38
C MET A 7 5.68 12.15 5.19
N GLY A 8 5.02 10.99 5.12
CA GLY A 8 3.71 10.75 5.74
C GLY A 8 2.50 11.06 4.86
N ASP A 9 2.66 11.81 3.76
CA ASP A 9 1.57 11.96 2.78
C ASP A 9 1.23 10.60 2.16
N ILE A 10 -0.05 10.42 1.78
CA ILE A 10 -0.60 9.13 1.37
C ILE A 10 -0.54 8.97 -0.15
N GLY A 11 0.14 7.92 -0.60
CA GLY A 11 -0.03 7.37 -1.95
C GLY A 11 -1.34 6.61 -2.04
N THR A 12 -2.09 6.84 -3.12
CA THR A 12 -3.41 6.23 -3.30
C THR A 12 -3.33 4.71 -3.39
N ALA A 13 -4.40 4.04 -2.97
CA ALA A 13 -4.61 2.63 -3.22
C ALA A 13 -4.56 2.31 -4.73
N HIS A 14 -4.23 1.07 -5.05
CA HIS A 14 -4.29 0.52 -6.40
C HIS A 14 -4.49 -1.00 -6.35
N ASP A 15 -5.19 -1.55 -7.34
CA ASP A 15 -5.63 -2.95 -7.34
C ASP A 15 -6.31 -3.30 -6.00
N ASP A 16 -5.97 -4.44 -5.40
CA ASP A 16 -6.43 -4.87 -4.07
C ASP A 16 -5.49 -4.41 -2.93
N CYS A 17 -4.59 -3.45 -3.20
CA CYS A 17 -3.63 -2.91 -2.22
C CYS A 17 -4.11 -1.57 -1.65
N GLU A 18 -4.09 -1.45 -0.32
CA GLU A 18 -4.49 -0.22 0.39
C GLU A 18 -3.53 0.96 0.17
N ALA A 19 -4.00 2.18 0.40
CA ALA A 19 -3.17 3.38 0.35
C ALA A 19 -2.05 3.36 1.42
N THR A 20 -0.83 3.80 1.07
CA THR A 20 0.32 3.77 2.00
C THR A 20 1.09 5.09 2.05
N PRO A 21 1.73 5.42 3.18
CA PRO A 21 2.45 6.67 3.34
C PRO A 21 3.83 6.66 2.67
N VAL A 22 4.33 7.85 2.34
CA VAL A 22 5.75 8.10 2.02
C VAL A 22 6.60 7.93 3.28
N ILE A 23 7.67 7.13 3.22
CA ILE A 23 8.54 6.79 4.37
C ILE A 23 9.99 7.27 4.23
N SER A 24 10.39 7.80 3.08
CA SER A 24 11.68 8.47 2.92
C SER A 24 11.52 9.87 2.32
N GLY A 25 12.51 10.72 2.54
CA GLY A 25 12.48 12.09 2.06
C GLY A 25 13.84 12.77 2.21
N SER A 26 13.88 14.07 1.93
CA SER A 26 15.08 14.88 2.04
C SER A 26 15.58 15.02 3.48
N THR A 27 16.89 14.92 3.68
CA THR A 27 17.52 15.17 4.99
C THR A 27 17.72 16.66 5.30
N SER A 28 17.65 17.52 4.29
CA SER A 28 17.99 18.95 4.40
C SER A 28 16.84 19.90 4.06
N VAL A 29 15.90 19.49 3.21
CA VAL A 29 14.81 20.35 2.74
C VAL A 29 13.48 19.87 3.32
N LYS A 30 12.78 20.79 3.98
CA LYS A 30 11.52 20.52 4.69
C LYS A 30 10.45 21.51 4.26
N ALA A 31 9.20 21.06 4.19
CA ALA A 31 8.02 21.89 4.07
C ALA A 31 7.14 21.67 5.31
N ASP A 32 6.72 22.75 5.96
CA ASP A 32 6.00 22.70 7.24
C ASP A 32 6.75 21.92 8.34
N GLY A 33 8.08 21.91 8.29
CA GLY A 33 8.92 21.14 9.21
C GLY A 33 9.04 19.65 8.88
N ILE A 34 8.36 19.15 7.84
CA ILE A 34 8.37 17.74 7.41
C ILE A 34 9.31 17.56 6.20
N PRO A 35 10.15 16.52 6.16
CA PRO A 35 10.97 16.18 5.00
C PRO A 35 10.17 16.15 3.69
N LEU A 36 10.63 16.87 2.66
CA LEU A 36 10.03 16.79 1.33
C LEU A 36 10.36 15.46 0.66
N ALA A 37 9.36 14.86 0.02
CA ALA A 37 9.53 13.70 -0.84
C ALA A 37 10.03 14.13 -2.23
N ARG A 38 10.83 13.28 -2.87
CA ARG A 38 11.39 13.48 -4.22
C ARG A 38 11.21 12.21 -5.04
N GLN A 39 11.51 12.30 -6.34
CA GLN A 39 11.57 11.11 -7.18
C GLN A 39 12.57 10.10 -6.61
N GLY A 40 12.12 8.85 -6.45
CA GLY A 40 12.92 7.76 -5.89
C GLY A 40 12.77 7.57 -4.38
N ASP A 41 12.05 8.45 -3.67
CA ASP A 41 11.70 8.20 -2.27
C ASP A 41 10.63 7.10 -2.16
N SER A 42 10.75 6.26 -1.13
CA SER A 42 9.94 5.06 -0.94
C SER A 42 8.62 5.35 -0.24
N LEU A 43 7.58 4.60 -0.60
CA LEU A 43 6.37 4.41 0.20
C LEU A 43 6.46 3.10 0.98
N THR A 44 5.65 2.94 2.02
CA THR A 44 5.51 1.65 2.70
C THR A 44 5.06 0.58 1.69
N PRO A 45 5.79 -0.54 1.55
CA PRO A 45 5.37 -1.64 0.69
C PRO A 45 4.04 -2.22 1.14
N HIS A 46 3.21 -2.62 0.18
CA HIS A 46 1.92 -3.29 0.42
C HIS A 46 1.73 -4.46 -0.55
N SER A 47 0.80 -5.34 -0.21
CA SER A 47 0.35 -6.44 -1.04
C SER A 47 -1.17 -6.42 -1.14
N PRO A 48 -1.75 -7.09 -2.17
CA PRO A 48 -3.18 -7.35 -2.22
C PRO A 48 -3.64 -7.86 -0.86
N GLN A 49 -4.71 -7.27 -0.33
CA GLN A 49 -5.43 -7.93 0.74
C GLN A 49 -5.91 -9.24 0.13
N SER A 50 -5.35 -10.38 0.60
CA SER A 50 -5.81 -11.69 0.17
C SER A 50 -7.33 -11.65 0.23
N MET A 51 -7.98 -11.78 -0.94
CA MET A 51 -9.43 -11.85 -1.00
C MET A 51 -9.86 -12.77 0.13
N THR A 52 -10.71 -12.26 1.02
CA THR A 52 -11.39 -13.07 2.01
C THR A 52 -11.97 -14.24 1.23
N VAL A 53 -11.34 -15.41 1.34
CA VAL A 53 -11.92 -16.63 0.81
C VAL A 53 -13.20 -16.75 1.62
N PRO A 54 -14.40 -16.65 1.02
CA PRO A 54 -15.59 -16.96 1.80
C PRO A 54 -15.37 -18.37 2.33
N ILE A 55 -15.60 -18.56 3.63
CA ILE A 55 -15.49 -19.82 4.39
C ILE A 55 -16.38 -20.97 3.82
N LEU A 56 -16.92 -20.81 2.61
CA LEU A 56 -17.79 -21.71 1.90
C LEU A 56 -17.11 -22.47 0.74
N TRP A 57 -15.83 -22.84 0.85
CA TRP A 57 -15.18 -23.72 -0.16
C TRP A 57 -14.26 -24.80 0.45
N VAL A 58 -14.49 -25.20 1.71
CA VAL A 58 -13.91 -26.43 2.28
C VAL A 58 -15.03 -27.37 2.73
N SER A 59 -15.77 -27.93 1.77
CA SER A 59 -16.60 -29.12 2.03
C SER A 59 -17.02 -29.83 0.74
N VAL A 60 -16.06 -30.39 0.00
CA VAL A 60 -16.33 -31.59 -0.80
C VAL A 60 -15.09 -32.49 -0.77
N PRO A 61 -15.09 -33.62 -0.03
CA PRO A 61 -14.03 -34.61 -0.14
C PRO A 61 -14.14 -35.33 -1.50
N PRO A 62 -13.03 -35.56 -2.23
CA PRO A 62 -13.03 -36.38 -3.43
C PRO A 62 -13.04 -37.86 -3.01
N ARG A 63 -14.21 -38.37 -2.66
CA ARG A 63 -14.49 -39.81 -2.70
C ARG A 63 -15.77 -39.97 -3.48
N LEU A 64 -15.61 -40.19 -4.78
CA LEU A 64 -16.50 -40.89 -5.72
C LEU A 64 -16.01 -40.57 -7.14
N TRP A 65 -14.89 -41.16 -7.53
CA TRP A 65 -14.79 -41.66 -8.89
C TRP A 65 -14.89 -43.17 -8.76
N ALA A 66 -16.00 -43.71 -9.29
CA ALA A 66 -16.16 -45.12 -9.58
C ALA A 66 -15.35 -45.46 -10.85
#